data_AF-A0A7Y5TF89-F1
#
_entry.id   AF-A0A7Y5TF89-F1
#
_cell.length_a   1.000
_cell.length_b   1.000
_cell.length_c   1.000
_cell.angle_alpha   90.00
_cell.angle_beta   90.00
_cell.angle_gamma   90.00
#
_symmetry.space_group_name_H-M   'P 1'
#
loop_
_entity.id
_entity.type
_entity.pdbx_description
1 polymer ?
#
loop_
_entity_poly.entity_id
_entity_poly.type
_entity_poly.pdbx_seq_one_letter_code
_entity_poly.pdbx_strand_id
1 'polypeptide(L)'
;RADVEHGRWDVSPWVPLALAAAEAWQQTAASRGADSAVARTLVDDVRDAAALVPDTQVVGDPDDRLPHVVTFSSLYVDGEAVVGAFDAAGIAVASGSACTSSTLEPSHVLAAMGVLTHGNVRVTLPLPAVSPTLADDVAAFTATLAPTIRSVRDQLGVGDL
;
A
#
# COMPACT_ATOMS: atom_id res chain seq x y z
N ARG A 1 25.71 29.22 18.21
CA ARG A 1 24.60 28.28 18.50
C ARG A 1 24.71 27.22 17.41
N ALA A 2 25.07 25.99 17.80
CA ALA A 2 25.54 24.95 16.90
C ALA A 2 24.45 24.51 15.91
N ASP A 3 24.88 24.08 14.72
CA ASP A 3 24.05 23.45 13.69
C ASP A 3 23.20 22.33 14.30
N VAL A 4 21.89 22.47 14.16
CA VAL A 4 20.98 21.35 14.42
C VAL A 4 21.16 20.40 13.24
N GLU A 5 21.69 19.22 13.51
CA GLU A 5 22.22 18.28 12.51
C GLU A 5 21.35 18.17 11.23
N HIS A 6 22.02 18.09 10.07
CA HIS A 6 21.39 17.86 8.76
C HIS A 6 20.38 18.94 8.30
N GLY A 7 20.64 20.22 8.61
CA GLY A 7 19.81 21.34 8.14
C GLY A 7 18.50 21.52 8.90
N ARG A 8 18.38 20.91 10.08
CA ARG A 8 17.26 21.14 10.99
C ARG A 8 17.49 22.46 11.73
N TRP A 9 16.43 23.02 12.29
CA TRP A 9 16.50 24.23 13.11
C TRP A 9 15.51 24.14 14.26
N ASP A 10 15.80 24.80 15.37
CA ASP A 10 14.90 24.88 16.52
C ASP A 10 13.60 25.58 16.11
N VAL A 11 12.50 24.83 16.09
CA VAL A 11 11.15 25.36 15.90
C VAL A 11 10.44 25.49 17.24
N SER A 12 9.63 26.53 17.41
CA SER A 12 8.64 26.53 18.48
C SER A 12 7.70 25.33 18.29
N PRO A 13 7.42 24.54 19.35
CA PRO A 13 6.59 23.35 19.21
C PRO A 13 5.19 23.72 18.73
N TRP A 14 4.70 23.00 17.71
CA TRP A 14 3.35 23.18 17.23
C TRP A 14 2.37 22.45 18.16
N VAL A 15 2.02 23.11 19.27
CA VAL A 15 1.23 22.55 20.36
C VAL A 15 -0.07 21.87 19.90
N PRO A 16 -0.88 22.46 18.98
CA PRO A 16 -2.07 21.78 18.45
C PRO A 16 -1.78 20.43 17.77
N LEU A 17 -0.71 20.33 16.99
CA LEU A 17 -0.34 19.07 16.33
C LEU A 17 0.12 18.03 17.35
N ALA A 18 0.94 18.44 18.32
CA ALA A 18 1.41 17.55 19.37
C ALA A 18 0.24 16.98 20.18
N LEU A 19 -0.73 17.83 20.54
CA LEU A 19 -1.95 17.40 21.23
C LEU A 19 -2.78 16.45 20.37
N ALA A 20 -3.04 16.80 19.11
CA ALA A 20 -3.83 15.95 18.21
C ALA A 20 -3.19 14.56 18.00
N ALA A 21 -1.86 14.48 17.88
CA ALA A 21 -1.14 13.22 17.77
C ALA A 21 -1.25 12.39 19.06
N ALA A 22 -1.15 13.04 20.23
CA ALA A 22 -1.32 12.36 21.52
C ALA A 22 -2.74 11.80 21.70
N GLU A 23 -3.76 12.56 21.33
CA GLU A 23 -5.16 12.10 21.38
C GLU A 23 -5.42 10.96 20.40
N ALA A 24 -4.91 11.05 19.16
CA ALA A 24 -5.04 9.96 18.18
C ALA A 24 -4.37 8.67 18.66
N TRP A 25 -3.21 8.77 19.33
CA TRP A 25 -2.60 7.62 19.99
C TRP A 25 -3.52 7.08 21.08
N GLN A 26 -4.00 7.92 22.00
CA GLN A 26 -4.81 7.46 23.13
C GLN A 26 -6.08 6.74 22.68
N GLN A 27 -6.76 7.23 21.64
CA GLN A 27 -7.96 6.60 21.09
C GLN A 27 -7.70 5.22 20.48
N THR A 28 -6.51 4.98 19.94
CA THR A 28 -6.17 3.74 19.23
C THR A 28 -5.39 2.75 20.10
N ALA A 29 -4.83 3.19 21.22
CA ALA A 29 -3.96 2.38 22.07
C ALA A 29 -4.65 1.13 22.62
N ALA A 30 -5.92 1.26 23.04
CA ALA A 30 -6.67 0.17 23.64
C ALA A 30 -7.07 -0.93 22.62
N SER A 31 -7.36 -0.54 21.38
CA SER A 31 -7.77 -1.46 20.31
C SER A 31 -6.61 -1.97 19.45
N ARG A 32 -5.41 -1.36 19.55
CA ARG A 32 -4.24 -1.63 18.68
C ARG A 32 -3.98 -3.11 18.41
N GLY A 33 -4.05 -3.96 19.44
CA GLY A 33 -3.82 -5.40 19.29
C GLY A 33 -4.91 -6.09 18.47
N ALA A 34 -6.18 -5.79 18.73
CA ALA A 34 -7.32 -6.32 17.99
C ALA A 34 -7.35 -5.79 16.55
N ASP A 35 -7.13 -4.49 16.36
CA ASP A 35 -7.07 -3.86 15.04
C ASP A 35 -5.93 -4.44 14.19
N SER A 36 -4.77 -4.72 14.81
CA SER A 36 -3.65 -5.38 14.14
C SER A 36 -3.99 -6.80 13.72
N ALA A 37 -4.71 -7.57 14.54
CA ALA A 37 -5.14 -8.91 14.18
C ALA A 37 -6.13 -8.90 13.01
N VAL A 38 -7.12 -8.00 13.05
CA VAL A 38 -8.10 -7.82 11.96
C VAL A 38 -7.39 -7.42 10.67
N ALA A 39 -6.52 -6.41 10.73
CA ALA A 39 -5.77 -5.96 9.56
C ALA A 39 -4.92 -7.09 8.98
N ARG A 40 -4.27 -7.92 9.82
CA ARG A 40 -3.48 -9.06 9.36
C ARG A 40 -4.33 -10.01 8.52
N THR A 41 -5.49 -10.43 9.05
CA THR A 41 -6.39 -11.34 8.35
C THR A 41 -6.82 -10.77 7.00
N LEU A 42 -7.22 -9.49 6.96
CA LEU A 42 -7.63 -8.85 5.72
C LEU A 42 -6.46 -8.67 4.73
N VAL A 43 -5.25 -8.41 5.23
CA VAL A 43 -4.05 -8.41 4.39
C VAL A 43 -3.75 -9.82 3.86
N ASP A 44 -3.99 -10.87 4.63
CA ASP A 44 -3.82 -12.25 4.17
C ASP A 44 -4.77 -12.54 2.99
N ASP A 45 -6.03 -12.10 3.07
CA ASP A 45 -7.00 -12.21 1.96
C ASP A 45 -6.50 -11.50 0.69
N VAL A 46 -5.92 -10.31 0.83
CA VAL A 46 -5.32 -9.57 -0.30
C VAL A 46 -4.10 -10.28 -0.86
N ARG A 47 -3.22 -10.82 0.00
CA ARG A 47 -2.03 -11.55 -0.44
C ARG A 47 -2.42 -12.80 -1.22
N ASP A 48 -3.41 -13.54 -0.74
CA ASP A 48 -3.91 -14.74 -1.39
C ASP A 48 -4.54 -14.40 -2.75
N ALA A 49 -5.37 -13.36 -2.81
CA ALA A 49 -5.95 -12.90 -4.08
C ALA A 49 -4.87 -12.45 -5.09
N ALA A 50 -3.84 -11.73 -4.64
CA ALA A 50 -2.73 -11.29 -5.49
C ALA A 50 -1.86 -12.45 -5.96
N ALA A 51 -1.62 -13.46 -5.13
CA ALA A 51 -0.85 -14.65 -5.49
C ALA A 51 -1.54 -15.51 -6.57
N LEU A 52 -2.86 -15.39 -6.72
CA LEU A 52 -3.63 -16.05 -7.77
C LEU A 52 -3.58 -15.32 -9.12
N VAL A 53 -3.09 -14.08 -9.16
CA VAL A 53 -2.94 -13.32 -10.41
C VAL A 53 -1.67 -13.80 -11.14
N PRO A 54 -1.75 -14.21 -12.42
CA PRO A 54 -0.57 -14.62 -13.18
C PRO A 54 0.51 -13.53 -13.21
N ASP A 55 1.77 -13.92 -13.17
CA ASP A 55 2.94 -13.02 -13.19
C ASP A 55 2.92 -11.92 -12.14
N THR A 56 2.26 -12.19 -11.01
CA THR A 56 2.21 -11.29 -9.86
C THR A 56 3.02 -11.88 -8.70
N GLN A 57 3.91 -11.06 -8.15
CA GLN A 57 4.70 -11.40 -6.97
C GLN A 57 4.22 -10.57 -5.78
N VAL A 58 3.77 -11.24 -4.73
CA VAL A 58 3.57 -10.61 -3.41
C VAL A 58 4.92 -10.42 -2.73
N VAL A 59 5.19 -9.22 -2.25
CA VAL A 59 6.47 -8.81 -1.66
C VAL A 59 6.41 -8.80 -0.13
N GLY A 60 7.56 -9.07 0.49
CA GLY A 60 7.75 -9.01 1.94
C GLY A 60 7.49 -10.33 2.65
N ASP A 61 8.00 -10.42 3.89
CA ASP A 61 7.97 -11.63 4.69
C ASP A 61 6.52 -12.12 4.99
N PRO A 62 6.25 -13.43 4.91
CA PRO A 62 4.94 -14.01 5.19
C PRO A 62 4.53 -13.90 6.66
N ASP A 63 5.45 -13.65 7.59
CA ASP A 63 5.22 -13.61 9.02
C ASP A 63 5.62 -12.24 9.60
N ASP A 64 6.87 -11.81 9.41
CA ASP A 64 7.44 -10.56 9.93
C ASP A 64 7.14 -9.36 9.02
N ARG A 65 5.87 -8.96 8.99
CA ARG A 65 5.40 -7.78 8.26
C ARG A 65 4.47 -6.93 9.11
N LEU A 66 4.34 -5.66 8.72
CA LEU A 66 3.27 -4.81 9.23
C LEU A 66 1.91 -5.43 8.89
N PRO A 67 0.97 -5.50 9.85
CA PRO A 67 -0.28 -6.23 9.68
C PRO A 67 -1.24 -5.57 8.68
N HIS A 68 -1.06 -4.28 8.39
CA HIS A 68 -1.98 -3.46 7.59
C HIS A 68 -1.39 -3.06 6.23
N VAL A 69 -0.23 -3.62 5.85
CA VAL A 69 0.46 -3.27 4.60
C VAL A 69 0.69 -4.52 3.77
N VAL A 70 0.36 -4.43 2.48
CA VAL A 70 0.73 -5.41 1.47
C VAL A 70 1.26 -4.70 0.24
N THR A 71 2.28 -5.29 -0.37
CA THR A 71 2.81 -4.84 -1.66
C THR A 71 2.87 -6.03 -2.58
N PHE A 72 2.43 -5.85 -3.82
CA PHE A 72 2.58 -6.83 -4.88
C PHE A 72 3.03 -6.13 -6.15
N SER A 73 3.67 -6.87 -7.05
CA SER A 73 4.17 -6.39 -8.33
C SER A 73 3.72 -7.32 -9.43
N SER A 74 3.12 -6.77 -10.47
CA SER A 74 2.67 -7.52 -11.64
C SER A 74 3.57 -7.20 -12.83
N LEU A 75 4.00 -8.23 -13.55
CA LEU A 75 4.63 -8.02 -14.85
C LEU A 75 3.62 -7.51 -15.88
N TYR A 76 4.16 -6.94 -16.96
CA TYR A 76 3.42 -6.49 -18.14
C TYR A 76 2.38 -5.39 -17.88
N VAL A 77 2.51 -4.67 -16.76
CA VAL A 77 1.69 -3.51 -16.43
C VAL A 77 2.57 -2.40 -15.85
N ASP A 78 2.15 -1.16 -16.08
CA ASP A 78 2.71 0.00 -15.40
C ASP A 78 1.97 0.24 -14.08
N GLY A 79 2.70 0.59 -13.01
CA GLY A 79 2.12 0.78 -11.68
C GLY A 79 1.08 1.91 -11.64
N GLU A 80 1.35 3.03 -12.33
CA GLU A 80 0.43 4.16 -12.39
C GLU A 80 -0.82 3.82 -13.21
N ALA A 81 -0.68 3.03 -14.27
CA ALA A 81 -1.83 2.52 -15.02
C ALA A 81 -2.74 1.65 -14.15
N VAL A 82 -2.16 0.78 -13.31
CA VAL A 82 -2.92 -0.06 -12.37
C VAL A 82 -3.59 0.80 -11.30
N VAL A 83 -2.88 1.78 -10.71
CA VAL A 83 -3.46 2.72 -9.73
C VAL A 83 -4.63 3.48 -10.36
N GLY A 84 -4.46 4.00 -11.57
CA GLY A 84 -5.53 4.70 -12.29
C GLY A 84 -6.74 3.83 -12.60
N ALA A 85 -6.52 2.54 -12.91
CA ALA A 85 -7.61 1.59 -13.14
C ALA A 85 -8.38 1.28 -11.84
N PHE A 86 -7.71 1.18 -10.69
CA PHE A 86 -8.38 1.07 -9.39
C PHE A 86 -9.11 2.35 -8.98
N ASP A 87 -8.52 3.52 -9.24
CA ASP A 87 -9.17 4.81 -8.99
C ASP A 87 -10.48 4.95 -9.79
N ALA A 88 -10.46 4.56 -11.07
CA ALA A 88 -11.67 4.50 -11.90
C ALA A 88 -12.73 3.52 -11.36
N ALA A 89 -12.33 2.50 -10.60
CA ALA A 89 -13.20 1.58 -9.90
C ALA A 89 -13.61 2.07 -8.49
N GLY A 90 -13.19 3.28 -8.08
CA GLY A 90 -13.48 3.87 -6.77
C GLY A 90 -12.60 3.35 -5.63
N ILE A 91 -11.47 2.71 -5.94
CA ILE A 91 -10.56 2.09 -4.98
C ILE A 91 -9.24 2.86 -4.96
N ALA A 92 -8.93 3.49 -3.84
CA ALA A 92 -7.66 4.18 -3.64
C ALA A 92 -6.56 3.19 -3.24
N VAL A 93 -5.55 3.04 -4.11
CA VAL A 93 -4.30 2.33 -3.83
C VAL A 93 -3.11 3.21 -4.17
N ALA A 94 -1.92 2.86 -3.72
CA ALA A 94 -0.70 3.57 -4.09
C ALA A 94 0.19 2.69 -4.96
N SER A 95 0.92 3.30 -5.90
CA SER A 95 2.10 2.66 -6.48
C SER A 95 3.26 2.78 -5.47
N GLY A 96 4.03 1.72 -5.32
CA GLY A 96 5.17 1.59 -4.41
C GLY A 96 6.44 2.28 -4.92
N SER A 97 6.39 3.59 -5.09
CA SER A 97 7.47 4.49 -4.66
C SER A 97 6.77 5.70 -4.07
N ALA A 98 7.02 6.03 -2.81
CA ALA A 98 6.45 7.23 -2.24
C ALA A 98 7.03 8.43 -3.02
N CYS A 99 6.29 8.91 -4.01
CA CYS A 99 6.49 10.20 -4.68
C CYS A 99 7.89 10.41 -5.29
N THR A 100 8.16 9.83 -6.46
CA THR A 100 9.04 10.48 -7.44
C THR A 100 8.36 10.50 -8.81
N SER A 101 7.36 11.37 -8.94
CA SER A 101 6.59 11.63 -10.17
C SER A 101 7.41 12.29 -11.29
N SER A 102 8.74 12.17 -11.28
CA SER A 102 9.64 12.82 -12.23
C SER A 102 10.70 11.89 -12.84
N THR A 103 10.83 10.66 -12.35
CA THR A 103 11.72 9.66 -12.93
C THR A 103 10.98 8.32 -13.00
N LEU A 104 10.94 7.69 -14.18
CA LEU A 104 10.44 6.31 -14.39
C LEU A 104 11.36 5.26 -13.71
N GLU A 105 11.94 5.61 -12.58
CA GLU A 105 12.94 4.80 -11.90
C GLU A 105 12.24 3.76 -11.02
N PRO A 106 12.66 2.48 -11.12
CA PRO A 106 12.20 1.43 -10.24
C PRO A 106 12.34 1.79 -8.76
N SER A 107 11.43 1.30 -7.93
CA SER A 107 11.52 1.46 -6.47
C SER A 107 12.86 0.95 -5.94
N HIS A 108 13.68 1.85 -5.40
CA HIS A 108 15.01 1.50 -4.87
C HIS A 108 14.93 0.47 -3.74
N VAL A 109 13.83 0.44 -2.97
CA VAL A 109 13.59 -0.56 -1.92
C VAL A 109 13.34 -1.93 -2.55
N LEU A 110 12.41 -2.03 -3.51
CA LEU A 110 12.11 -3.30 -4.19
C LEU A 110 13.34 -3.82 -4.95
N ALA A 111 14.11 -2.92 -5.58
CA ALA A 111 15.37 -3.26 -6.23
C ALA A 111 16.40 -3.79 -5.23
N ALA A 112 16.57 -3.14 -4.06
CA ALA A 112 17.47 -3.60 -3.00
C ALA A 112 17.03 -4.95 -2.39
N MET A 113 15.73 -5.21 -2.34
CA MET A 113 15.17 -6.50 -1.94
C MET A 113 15.35 -7.60 -3.01
N GLY A 114 15.75 -7.25 -4.24
CA GLY A 114 15.91 -8.20 -5.34
C GLY A 114 14.59 -8.79 -5.84
N VAL A 115 13.48 -8.06 -5.68
CA VAL A 115 12.13 -8.49 -6.11
C VAL A 115 11.69 -7.71 -7.34
N LEU A 116 10.56 -8.11 -7.93
CA LEU A 116 9.95 -7.39 -9.03
C LEU A 116 9.62 -5.95 -8.64
N THR A 117 9.94 -5.02 -9.54
CA THR A 117 9.76 -3.59 -9.33
C THR A 117 8.70 -2.99 -10.25
N HIS A 118 8.35 -3.67 -11.34
CA HIS A 118 7.38 -3.20 -12.34
C HIS A 118 5.95 -3.48 -11.88
N GLY A 119 5.01 -2.63 -12.28
CA GLY A 119 3.59 -2.83 -11.98
C GLY A 119 3.31 -2.95 -10.49
N ASN A 120 4.08 -2.25 -9.66
CA ASN A 120 4.05 -2.42 -8.22
C ASN A 120 2.93 -1.59 -7.58
N VAL A 121 2.20 -2.21 -6.66
CA VAL A 121 1.06 -1.62 -5.94
C VAL A 121 1.23 -1.91 -4.46
N ARG A 122 1.05 -0.88 -3.64
CA ARG A 122 1.03 -0.93 -2.19
C ARG A 122 -0.37 -0.56 -1.69
N VAL A 123 -0.94 -1.46 -0.90
CA VAL A 123 -2.20 -1.26 -0.20
C VAL A 123 -1.91 -1.06 1.28
N THR A 124 -2.55 -0.07 1.88
CA THR A 124 -2.46 0.23 3.31
C THR A 124 -3.89 0.27 3.85
N LEU A 125 -4.23 -0.66 4.73
CA LEU A 125 -5.56 -0.72 5.31
C LEU A 125 -5.70 0.37 6.39
N PRO A 126 -6.78 1.16 6.38
CA PRO A 126 -7.07 2.11 7.44
C PRO A 126 -7.45 1.39 8.74
N LEU A 127 -7.50 2.13 9.84
CA LEU A 127 -8.02 1.62 11.09
C LEU A 127 -9.53 1.32 10.98
N PRO A 128 -10.05 0.26 11.62
CA PRO A 128 -11.50 -0.03 11.62
C PRO A 128 -12.37 1.13 12.12
N ALA A 129 -11.86 1.93 13.06
CA ALA A 129 -12.57 3.12 13.56
C ALA A 129 -12.71 4.23 12.50
N VAL A 130 -11.85 4.25 11.47
CA VAL A 130 -11.88 5.21 10.36
C VAL A 130 -12.68 4.64 9.19
N SER A 131 -12.56 3.33 8.92
CA SER A 131 -13.36 2.64 7.91
C SER A 131 -14.10 1.44 8.50
N PRO A 132 -15.35 1.63 8.97
CA PRO A 132 -16.16 0.53 9.50
C PRO A 132 -16.53 -0.53 8.45
N THR A 133 -16.49 -0.18 7.16
CA THR A 133 -16.78 -1.06 6.01
C THR A 133 -15.55 -1.80 5.48
N LEU A 134 -14.41 -1.70 6.17
CA LEU A 134 -13.12 -2.19 5.69
C LEU A 134 -13.13 -3.63 5.17
N ALA A 135 -13.85 -4.55 5.83
CA ALA A 135 -13.92 -5.94 5.39
C ALA A 135 -14.64 -6.08 4.04
N ASP A 136 -15.74 -5.35 3.85
CA ASP A 136 -16.49 -5.33 2.58
C ASP A 136 -15.66 -4.66 1.47
N ASP A 137 -14.94 -3.59 1.81
CA ASP A 137 -14.04 -2.88 0.88
C ASP A 137 -12.89 -3.79 0.41
N VAL A 138 -12.30 -4.57 1.33
CA VAL A 138 -11.27 -5.57 1.00
C VAL A 138 -11.84 -6.70 0.15
N ALA A 139 -13.04 -7.18 0.44
CA ALA A 139 -13.72 -8.18 -0.39
C ALA A 139 -13.99 -7.65 -1.82
N ALA A 140 -14.42 -6.40 -1.94
CA ALA A 140 -14.62 -5.75 -3.24
C ALA A 140 -13.30 -5.56 -4.00
N PHE A 141 -12.23 -5.16 -3.29
CA PHE A 141 -10.90 -5.03 -3.88
C PHE A 141 -10.34 -6.36 -4.39
N THR A 142 -10.39 -7.41 -3.56
CA THR A 142 -9.90 -8.75 -3.95
C THR A 142 -10.68 -9.32 -5.14
N ALA A 143 -11.99 -9.09 -5.21
CA ALA A 143 -12.82 -9.50 -6.35
C ALA A 143 -12.48 -8.76 -7.66
N THR A 144 -12.03 -7.51 -7.58
CA THR A 144 -11.68 -6.68 -8.75
C THR A 144 -10.21 -6.78 -9.14
N LEU A 145 -9.34 -7.31 -8.28
CA LEU A 145 -7.89 -7.35 -8.46
C LEU A 145 -7.47 -7.98 -9.81
N ALA A 146 -7.83 -9.24 -10.04
CA ALA A 146 -7.44 -9.95 -11.26
C ALA A 146 -8.07 -9.35 -12.54
N PRO A 147 -9.38 -9.00 -12.56
CA PRO A 147 -9.97 -8.28 -13.69
C PRO A 147 -9.27 -6.95 -14.02
N THR A 148 -8.91 -6.16 -13.00
CA THR A 148 -8.23 -4.87 -13.19
C THR A 148 -6.86 -5.06 -13.81
N ILE A 149 -6.03 -5.96 -13.27
CA ILE A 149 -4.70 -6.23 -13.84
C ILE A 149 -4.81 -6.72 -15.29
N ARG A 150 -5.76 -7.61 -15.57
CA ARG A 150 -6.00 -8.10 -16.95
C ARG A 150 -6.40 -6.95 -17.87
N SER A 151 -7.32 -6.10 -17.46
CA SER A 151 -7.76 -4.96 -18.27
C SER A 151 -6.60 -4.03 -18.64
N VAL A 152 -5.68 -3.78 -17.70
CA VAL A 152 -4.48 -2.97 -17.96
C VAL A 152 -3.55 -3.68 -18.96
N ARG A 153 -3.36 -5.01 -18.84
CA ARG A 153 -2.58 -5.79 -19.81
C ARG A 153 -3.20 -5.78 -21.21
N ASP A 154 -4.51 -5.91 -21.30
CA ASP A 154 -5.25 -5.89 -22.57
C ASP A 154 -5.09 -4.55 -23.29
N GLN A 155 -5.15 -3.43 -22.55
CA GLN A 155 -4.94 -2.09 -23.08
C GLN A 155 -3.52 -1.88 -23.63
N LEU A 156 -2.54 -2.60 -23.09
CA LEU A 156 -1.15 -2.61 -23.55
C LEU A 156 -0.87 -3.65 -24.65
N GLY A 157 -1.87 -4.45 -25.05
CA GLY A 157 -1.74 -5.47 -26.09
C GLY A 157 -0.94 -6.71 -25.66
N VAL A 158 -0.86 -6.97 -24.35
CA VAL A 158 -0.06 -8.07 -23.74
C VAL A 158 -0.93 -9.09 -22.99
N GLY A 159 -2.25 -9.12 -23.24
CA GLY A 159 -3.20 -9.98 -22.53
C GLY A 159 -3.05 -11.49 -22.78
N ASP A 160 -2.41 -11.88 -23.89
CA ASP A 160 -2.20 -13.28 -24.30
C ASP A 160 -0.82 -13.85 -23.92
N LEU A 161 0.01 -13.07 -23.20
CA LEU A 161 1.30 -13.51 -22.63
C LEU A 161 1.09 -14.25 -21.30
#